data_AF-A0A1W9UFQ3-F1
#
_entry.id   AF-A0A1W9UFQ3-F1
#
_cell.length_a   1.000
_cell.length_b   1.000
_cell.length_c   1.000
_cell.angle_alpha   90.00
_cell.angle_beta   90.00
_cell.angle_gamma   90.00
#
_symmetry.space_group_name_H-M   'P 1'
#
loop_
_entity.id
_entity.type
_entity.pdbx_description
1 polymer ?
#
loop_
_entity_poly.entity_id
_entity_poly.type
_entity_poly.pdbx_seq_one_letter_code
_entity_poly.pdbx_strand_id
1 'polypeptide(L)'
;TAAEQFLSMDRQQIMHVAHETLAGHLRAILGTMTVEDIYKDRDAFAQQVNEHSAVDLAKMGMNVVSFTIKDIHDEEGYLDALGQERIAQVKRDATIGQAEAARDATIRSAKARQEGETAKLKAETRIAEADKDYKVQKAAYDAETNRRQAEAELAYTLQQNITNQQVRAEEIQIEVIAKQKQIQVQEQEALRKEKELEATIRKPAEAERHRIQTLAEAKRFQTQTEAEGQAVALRQVGQGEADATRATGLAEAEVTKAKGFAEAEAMPCKRKPKPGKTITRPPFYWNSSEGCQMWQRQWPNRWPRQSAS
;
A
#
# COMPACT_ATOMS: atom_id res chain seq x y z
N THR A 1 -19.45 41.06 -139.94
CA THR A 1 -18.17 40.58 -139.39
C THR A 1 -18.29 39.24 -138.67
N ALA A 2 -19.01 39.08 -137.55
CA ALA A 2 -19.13 37.75 -136.90
C ALA A 2 -19.94 36.72 -137.72
N ALA A 3 -21.09 37.14 -138.27
CA ALA A 3 -21.97 36.27 -139.06
C ALA A 3 -21.32 35.79 -140.38
N GLU A 4 -20.32 36.49 -140.91
CA GLU A 4 -19.60 36.09 -142.14
C GLU A 4 -18.58 34.99 -141.87
N GLN A 5 -18.01 34.92 -140.66
CA GLN A 5 -17.01 33.91 -140.29
C GLN A 5 -17.61 32.53 -140.05
N PHE A 6 -18.85 32.46 -139.57
CA PHE A 6 -19.51 31.20 -139.21
C PHE A 6 -20.52 30.68 -140.24
N LEU A 7 -20.71 31.40 -141.36
CA LEU A 7 -21.76 31.08 -142.34
C LEU A 7 -21.49 29.79 -143.13
N SER A 8 -20.22 29.36 -143.23
CA SER A 8 -19.77 28.16 -143.96
C SER A 8 -19.28 27.03 -143.03
N MET A 9 -19.43 27.21 -141.71
CA MET A 9 -18.92 26.27 -140.71
C MET A 9 -20.04 25.39 -140.15
N ASP A 10 -19.74 24.11 -139.92
CA ASP A 10 -20.64 23.22 -139.19
C ASP A 10 -20.64 23.56 -137.69
N ARG A 11 -21.72 23.20 -136.98
CA ARG A 11 -21.86 23.41 -135.54
C ARG A 11 -20.68 22.85 -134.74
N GLN A 12 -20.12 21.70 -135.14
CA GLN A 12 -18.94 21.13 -134.48
C GLN A 12 -17.72 22.04 -134.60
N GLN A 13 -17.55 22.70 -135.74
CA GLN A 13 -16.43 23.62 -135.99
C GLN A 13 -16.61 24.91 -135.19
N ILE A 14 -17.84 25.42 -135.06
CA ILE A 14 -18.15 26.59 -134.20
C ILE A 14 -17.82 26.28 -132.74
N MET A 15 -18.24 25.10 -132.25
CA MET A 15 -17.93 24.65 -130.88
C MET A 15 -16.42 24.50 -130.65
N HIS A 16 -15.69 23.99 -131.64
CA HIS A 16 -14.24 23.85 -131.55
C HIS A 16 -13.53 25.22 -131.46
N VAL A 17 -13.91 26.21 -132.29
CA VAL A 17 -13.34 27.56 -132.23
C VAL A 17 -13.62 28.25 -130.89
N ALA A 18 -14.84 28.11 -130.36
CA ALA A 18 -15.20 28.64 -129.05
C ALA A 18 -14.38 27.98 -127.92
N HIS A 19 -14.20 26.66 -128.00
CA HIS A 19 -13.41 25.89 -127.05
C HIS A 19 -11.92 26.30 -127.08
N GLU A 20 -11.32 26.41 -128.26
CA GLU A 20 -9.91 26.83 -128.41
C GLU A 20 -9.68 28.26 -127.90
N THR A 21 -10.62 29.17 -128.15
CA THR A 21 -10.53 30.56 -127.65
C THR A 21 -10.58 30.60 -126.12
N LEU A 22 -11.53 29.88 -125.51
CA LEU A 22 -11.63 29.77 -124.05
C LEU A 22 -10.41 29.07 -123.43
N ALA A 23 -9.93 27.99 -124.04
CA ALA A 23 -8.74 27.27 -123.60
C ALA A 23 -7.48 28.14 -123.70
N GLY A 24 -7.40 28.99 -124.72
CA GLY A 24 -6.33 29.98 -124.91
C GLY A 24 -6.27 30.98 -123.75
N HIS A 25 -7.39 31.63 -123.42
CA HIS A 25 -7.46 32.55 -122.28
C HIS A 25 -7.23 31.85 -120.95
N LEU A 26 -7.81 30.66 -120.75
CA LEU A 26 -7.60 29.85 -119.54
C LEU A 26 -6.09 29.59 -119.33
N ARG A 27 -5.39 29.16 -120.37
CA ARG A 27 -3.94 28.91 -120.32
C ARG A 27 -3.13 30.18 -120.07
N ALA A 28 -3.55 31.31 -120.64
CA ALA A 28 -2.88 32.59 -120.45
C ALA A 28 -2.98 33.07 -118.99
N ILE A 29 -4.17 33.01 -118.39
CA ILE A 29 -4.37 33.41 -116.98
C ILE A 29 -3.68 32.43 -116.03
N LEU A 30 -3.72 31.12 -116.32
CA LEU A 30 -2.97 30.10 -115.55
C LEU A 30 -1.46 30.40 -115.52
N GLY A 31 -0.89 30.98 -116.57
CA GLY A 31 0.53 31.36 -116.62
C GLY A 31 0.90 32.56 -115.74
N THR A 32 -0.08 33.29 -115.21
CA THR A 32 0.15 34.50 -114.38
C THR A 32 -0.05 34.28 -112.88
N MET A 33 -0.66 33.16 -112.48
CA MET A 33 -0.96 32.82 -111.09
C MET A 33 -0.18 31.58 -110.63
N THR A 34 0.03 31.45 -109.32
CA THR A 34 0.62 30.23 -108.73
C THR A 34 -0.43 29.15 -108.52
N VAL A 35 0.01 27.89 -108.43
CA VAL A 35 -0.87 26.73 -108.22
C VAL A 35 -1.61 26.84 -106.88
N GLU A 36 -0.95 27.39 -105.86
CA GLU A 36 -1.50 27.59 -104.52
C GLU A 36 -2.57 28.67 -104.49
N ASP A 37 -2.41 29.75 -105.24
CA ASP A 37 -3.38 30.84 -105.32
C ASP A 37 -4.66 30.37 -106.03
N ILE A 38 -4.52 29.61 -107.12
CA ILE A 38 -5.64 29.00 -107.85
C ILE A 38 -6.38 27.99 -106.95
N TYR A 39 -5.66 27.22 -106.13
CA TYR A 39 -6.28 26.26 -105.22
C TYR A 39 -7.01 26.93 -104.04
N LYS A 40 -6.45 28.02 -103.51
CA LYS A 40 -7.03 28.79 -102.38
C LYS A 40 -8.23 29.63 -102.79
N ASP A 41 -8.19 30.24 -103.98
CA ASP A 41 -9.23 31.15 -104.47
C ASP A 41 -9.62 30.84 -105.92
N ARG A 42 -10.48 29.84 -106.07
CA ARG A 42 -10.99 29.38 -107.37
C ARG A 42 -11.92 30.40 -108.03
N ASP A 43 -12.64 31.15 -107.23
CA ASP A 43 -13.65 32.09 -107.72
C ASP A 43 -12.98 33.32 -108.35
N ALA A 44 -11.90 33.82 -107.75
CA ALA A 44 -11.11 34.91 -108.32
C ALA A 44 -10.51 34.52 -109.68
N PHE A 45 -9.96 33.32 -109.80
CA PHE A 45 -9.43 32.81 -111.07
C PHE A 45 -10.53 32.64 -112.13
N ALA A 46 -11.68 32.07 -111.76
CA ALA A 46 -12.83 31.91 -112.66
C ALA A 46 -13.36 33.27 -113.18
N GLN A 47 -13.36 34.29 -112.32
CA GLN A 47 -13.80 35.63 -112.68
C GLN A 47 -12.85 36.28 -113.70
N GLN A 48 -11.53 36.18 -113.49
CA GLN A 48 -10.54 36.74 -114.41
C GLN A 48 -10.60 36.10 -115.80
N VAL A 49 -10.75 34.77 -115.87
CA VAL A 49 -10.88 34.06 -117.14
C VAL A 49 -12.16 34.47 -117.89
N ASN A 50 -13.26 34.63 -117.16
CA ASN A 50 -14.53 35.07 -117.74
C ASN A 50 -14.44 36.50 -118.29
N GLU A 51 -13.82 37.44 -117.57
CA GLU A 51 -13.68 38.83 -117.99
C GLU A 51 -12.92 38.95 -119.32
N HIS A 52 -11.78 38.26 -119.44
CA HIS A 52 -10.98 38.28 -120.67
C HIS A 52 -11.64 37.53 -121.83
N SER A 53 -12.24 36.36 -121.56
CA SER A 53 -12.83 35.52 -122.59
C SER A 53 -14.16 36.07 -123.11
N ALA A 54 -14.96 36.72 -122.26
CA ALA A 54 -16.24 37.28 -122.65
C ALA A 54 -16.09 38.38 -123.72
N VAL A 55 -15.03 39.19 -123.64
CA VAL A 55 -14.76 40.25 -124.63
C VAL A 55 -14.47 39.68 -126.02
N ASP A 56 -13.68 38.61 -126.10
CA ASP A 56 -13.28 38.03 -127.39
C ASP A 56 -14.36 37.10 -127.98
N LEU A 57 -15.10 36.37 -127.14
CA LEU A 57 -16.27 35.62 -127.58
C LEU A 57 -17.42 36.54 -128.05
N ALA A 58 -17.60 37.70 -127.43
CA ALA A 58 -18.59 38.69 -127.84
C ALA A 58 -18.32 39.24 -129.25
N LYS A 59 -17.04 39.42 -129.64
CA LYS A 59 -16.66 39.81 -131.01
C LYS A 59 -17.05 38.76 -132.06
N MET A 60 -17.15 37.50 -131.65
CA MET A 60 -17.63 36.37 -132.46
C MET A 60 -19.14 36.15 -132.35
N GLY A 61 -19.86 36.97 -131.58
CA GLY A 61 -21.32 36.86 -131.40
C GLY A 61 -21.76 35.79 -130.39
N MET A 62 -20.86 35.34 -129.51
CA MET A 62 -21.15 34.37 -128.45
C MET A 62 -21.11 35.04 -127.07
N ASN A 63 -22.10 34.72 -126.22
CA ASN A 63 -22.15 35.20 -124.83
C ASN A 63 -21.89 34.05 -123.86
N VAL A 64 -20.99 34.28 -122.89
CA VAL A 64 -20.75 33.34 -121.79
C VAL A 64 -21.80 33.59 -120.71
N VAL A 65 -22.60 32.58 -120.39
CA VAL A 65 -23.63 32.67 -119.34
C VAL A 65 -23.03 32.46 -117.95
N SER A 66 -22.16 31.47 -117.81
CA SER A 66 -21.48 31.15 -116.54
C SER A 66 -20.19 30.39 -116.80
N PHE A 67 -19.15 30.69 -116.03
CA PHE A 67 -17.90 29.96 -116.01
C PHE A 67 -17.63 29.46 -114.60
N THR A 68 -17.50 28.15 -114.42
CA THR A 68 -17.22 27.53 -113.13
C THR A 68 -16.16 26.45 -113.30
N ILE A 69 -15.22 26.42 -112.37
CA ILE A 69 -14.17 25.40 -112.33
C ILE A 69 -14.75 24.17 -111.66
N LYS A 70 -14.65 23.03 -112.34
CA LYS A 70 -15.13 21.76 -111.80
C LYS A 70 -14.10 21.16 -110.84
N ASP A 71 -12.97 20.74 -111.37
CA ASP A 71 -11.89 20.14 -110.59
C ASP A 71 -10.52 20.57 -111.13
N ILE A 72 -9.53 20.61 -110.23
CA ILE A 72 -8.12 20.87 -110.54
C ILE A 72 -7.37 19.64 -110.07
N HIS A 73 -6.64 19.01 -110.98
CA HIS A 73 -5.86 17.81 -110.70
C HIS A 73 -4.41 18.04 -111.12
N ASP A 74 -3.49 17.42 -110.39
CA ASP A 74 -2.07 17.39 -110.69
C ASP A 74 -1.61 15.94 -110.84
N GLU A 75 -0.77 15.66 -111.84
CA GLU A 75 -0.26 14.31 -112.11
C GLU A 75 0.88 13.92 -111.13
N GLU A 76 1.64 14.91 -110.64
CA GLU A 76 2.80 14.71 -109.75
C GLU A 76 2.43 14.76 -108.26
N GLY A 77 1.16 14.98 -107.91
CA GLY A 77 0.64 14.90 -106.54
C GLY A 77 1.04 16.04 -105.61
N TYR A 78 1.49 17.19 -106.13
CA TYR A 78 1.90 18.36 -105.35
C TYR A 78 0.79 18.89 -104.44
N LEU A 79 -0.44 18.97 -104.96
CA LEU A 79 -1.61 19.46 -104.22
C LEU A 79 -1.96 18.55 -103.02
N ASP A 80 -1.82 17.24 -103.18
CA ASP A 80 -2.05 16.29 -102.10
C ASP A 80 -0.97 16.42 -101.01
N ALA A 81 0.28 16.59 -101.41
CA ALA A 81 1.40 16.78 -100.48
C ALA A 81 1.25 18.05 -99.62
N LEU A 82 0.76 19.15 -100.21
CA LEU A 82 0.48 20.40 -99.50
C LEU A 82 -0.58 20.22 -98.39
N GLY A 83 -1.60 19.39 -98.65
CA GLY A 83 -2.62 19.04 -97.66
C GLY A 83 -2.08 18.18 -96.52
N GLN A 84 -1.17 17.25 -96.80
CA GLN A 84 -0.64 16.32 -95.80
C GLN A 84 0.13 17.04 -94.68
N GLU A 85 0.95 18.04 -95.00
CA GLU A 85 1.69 18.80 -93.98
C GLU A 85 0.74 19.49 -93.00
N ARG A 86 -0.29 20.18 -93.52
CA ARG A 86 -1.28 20.88 -92.69
C ARG A 86 -2.07 19.90 -91.82
N ILE A 87 -2.47 18.75 -92.37
CA ILE A 87 -3.17 17.71 -91.61
C ILE A 87 -2.26 17.17 -90.50
N ALA A 88 -0.98 16.92 -90.78
CA ALA A 88 -0.02 16.46 -89.79
C ALA A 88 0.22 17.50 -88.69
N GLN A 89 0.30 18.79 -89.04
CA GLN A 89 0.40 19.89 -88.07
C GLN A 89 -0.82 19.93 -87.14
N VAL A 90 -2.03 19.95 -87.70
CA VAL A 90 -3.26 19.98 -86.90
C VAL A 90 -3.39 18.75 -86.00
N LYS A 91 -3.02 17.56 -86.48
CA LYS A 91 -3.00 16.33 -85.66
C LYS A 91 -1.99 16.42 -84.51
N ARG A 92 -0.80 16.96 -84.76
CA ARG A 92 0.22 17.16 -83.71
C ARG A 92 -0.29 18.13 -82.65
N ASP A 93 -0.81 19.27 -83.06
CA ASP A 93 -1.30 20.31 -82.15
C ASP A 93 -2.49 19.79 -81.31
N ALA A 94 -3.41 19.03 -81.93
CA ALA A 94 -4.50 18.38 -81.23
C ALA A 94 -4.01 17.36 -80.20
N THR A 95 -3.00 16.55 -80.55
CA THR A 95 -2.39 15.56 -79.65
C THR A 95 -1.70 16.24 -78.46
N ILE A 96 -0.97 17.33 -78.72
CA ILE A 96 -0.32 18.12 -77.66
C ILE A 96 -1.37 18.73 -76.74
N GLY A 97 -2.42 19.36 -77.29
CA GLY A 97 -3.51 19.95 -76.50
C GLY A 97 -4.24 18.92 -75.63
N GLN A 98 -4.48 17.71 -76.16
CA GLN A 98 -5.05 16.61 -75.37
C GLN A 98 -4.13 16.17 -74.23
N ALA A 99 -2.82 16.03 -74.50
CA ALA A 99 -1.85 15.62 -73.48
C ALA A 99 -1.70 16.67 -72.38
N GLU A 100 -1.67 17.96 -72.72
CA GLU A 100 -1.62 19.05 -71.76
C GLU A 100 -2.89 19.13 -70.91
N ALA A 101 -4.06 19.02 -71.52
CA ALA A 101 -5.33 18.98 -70.81
C ALA A 101 -5.40 17.79 -69.83
N ALA A 102 -4.96 16.60 -70.26
CA ALA A 102 -4.91 15.41 -69.43
C ALA A 102 -3.92 15.55 -68.25
N ARG A 103 -2.73 16.11 -68.50
CA ARG A 103 -1.73 16.41 -67.47
C ARG A 103 -2.31 17.37 -66.44
N ASP A 104 -2.90 18.47 -66.90
CA ASP A 104 -3.43 19.50 -66.02
C ASP A 104 -4.63 19.00 -65.21
N ALA A 105 -5.50 18.17 -65.79
CA ALA A 105 -6.57 17.50 -65.08
C ALA A 105 -6.03 16.59 -63.97
N THR A 106 -4.98 15.81 -64.27
CA THR A 106 -4.33 14.92 -63.31
C THR A 106 -3.70 15.70 -62.16
N ILE A 107 -2.98 16.79 -62.45
CA ILE A 107 -2.37 17.66 -61.44
C ILE A 107 -3.44 18.27 -60.53
N ARG A 108 -4.52 18.82 -61.10
CA ARG A 108 -5.61 19.41 -60.32
C ARG A 108 -6.29 18.37 -59.44
N SER A 109 -6.57 17.18 -59.98
CA SER A 109 -7.15 16.08 -59.20
C SER A 109 -6.24 15.63 -58.07
N ALA A 110 -4.94 15.49 -58.31
CA ALA A 110 -3.97 15.09 -57.30
C ALA A 110 -3.86 16.15 -56.19
N LYS A 111 -3.83 17.44 -56.55
CA LYS A 111 -3.80 18.55 -55.60
C LYS A 111 -5.07 18.61 -54.75
N ALA A 112 -6.25 18.49 -55.37
CA ALA A 112 -7.52 18.46 -54.64
C ALA A 112 -7.57 17.26 -53.66
N ARG A 113 -7.07 16.10 -54.07
CA ARG A 113 -6.96 14.94 -53.19
C ARG A 113 -6.00 15.19 -52.03
N GLN A 114 -4.82 15.74 -52.29
CA GLN A 114 -3.85 16.07 -51.25
C GLN A 114 -4.42 17.07 -50.24
N GLU A 115 -5.10 18.12 -50.71
CA GLU A 115 -5.76 19.10 -49.84
C GLU A 115 -6.86 18.45 -48.99
N GLY A 116 -7.69 17.59 -49.58
CA GLY A 116 -8.71 16.82 -48.86
C GLY A 116 -8.12 15.91 -47.77
N GLU A 117 -7.10 15.12 -48.11
CA GLU A 117 -6.44 14.22 -47.15
C GLU A 117 -5.73 14.98 -46.04
N THR A 118 -5.04 16.09 -46.36
CA THR A 118 -4.40 16.92 -45.32
C THR A 118 -5.42 17.57 -44.38
N ALA A 119 -6.57 18.01 -44.88
CA ALA A 119 -7.66 18.52 -44.04
C ALA A 119 -8.23 17.43 -43.14
N LYS A 120 -8.43 16.22 -43.68
CA LYS A 120 -8.89 15.05 -42.92
C LYS A 120 -7.92 14.68 -41.80
N LEU A 121 -6.63 14.53 -42.11
CA LEU A 121 -5.59 14.22 -41.12
C LEU A 121 -5.52 15.29 -40.03
N LYS A 122 -5.59 16.58 -40.38
CA LYS A 122 -5.63 17.67 -39.39
C LYS A 122 -6.85 17.55 -38.46
N ALA A 123 -8.02 17.19 -39.00
CA ALA A 123 -9.20 16.97 -38.18
C ALA A 123 -9.03 15.76 -37.25
N GLU A 124 -8.50 14.65 -37.76
CA GLU A 124 -8.21 13.45 -36.96
C GLU A 124 -7.18 13.72 -35.86
N THR A 125 -6.11 14.48 -36.15
CA THR A 125 -5.13 14.91 -35.15
C THR A 125 -5.80 15.71 -34.04
N ARG A 126 -6.67 16.67 -34.36
CA ARG A 126 -7.39 17.47 -33.35
C ARG A 126 -8.33 16.61 -32.49
N ILE A 127 -8.99 15.62 -33.09
CA ILE A 127 -9.84 14.68 -32.35
C ILE A 127 -8.97 13.83 -31.39
N ALA A 128 -7.84 13.32 -31.87
CA ALA A 128 -6.91 12.54 -31.05
C ALA A 128 -6.30 13.37 -29.90
N GLU A 129 -5.96 14.64 -30.16
CA GLU A 129 -5.51 15.58 -29.13
C GLU A 129 -6.60 15.81 -28.08
N ALA A 130 -7.83 16.10 -28.50
CA ALA A 130 -8.95 16.30 -27.59
C ALA A 130 -9.27 15.04 -26.75
N ASP A 131 -9.19 13.84 -27.36
CA ASP A 131 -9.39 12.57 -26.65
C ASP A 131 -8.27 12.30 -25.63
N LYS A 132 -7.01 12.59 -26.00
CA LYS A 132 -5.88 12.50 -25.07
C LYS A 132 -6.07 13.45 -23.89
N ASP A 133 -6.41 14.71 -24.15
CA ASP A 133 -6.60 15.72 -23.10
C ASP A 133 -7.77 15.34 -22.18
N TYR A 134 -8.88 14.87 -22.75
CA TYR A 134 -10.00 14.32 -21.99
C TYR A 134 -9.57 13.17 -21.08
N LYS A 135 -8.80 12.20 -21.60
CA LYS A 135 -8.29 11.06 -20.82
C LYS A 135 -7.36 11.49 -19.69
N VAL A 136 -6.47 12.46 -19.94
CA VAL A 136 -5.58 13.01 -18.91
C VAL A 136 -6.39 13.70 -17.81
N GLN A 137 -7.36 14.54 -18.17
CA GLN A 137 -8.20 15.22 -17.19
C GLN A 137 -9.05 14.24 -16.39
N LYS A 138 -9.65 13.24 -17.05
CA LYS A 138 -10.40 12.18 -16.39
C LYS A 138 -9.51 11.43 -15.39
N ALA A 139 -8.32 11.01 -15.80
CA ALA A 139 -7.39 10.32 -14.90
C ALA A 139 -6.98 11.19 -13.70
N ALA A 140 -6.82 12.50 -13.89
CA ALA A 140 -6.54 13.43 -12.79
C ALA A 140 -7.72 13.54 -11.82
N TYR A 141 -8.96 13.63 -12.32
CA TYR A 141 -10.16 13.64 -11.47
C TYR A 141 -10.37 12.32 -10.72
N ASP A 142 -10.14 11.19 -11.39
CA ASP A 142 -10.24 9.86 -10.77
C ASP A 142 -9.19 9.72 -9.66
N ALA A 143 -7.95 10.17 -9.91
CA ALA A 143 -6.89 10.18 -8.90
C ALA A 143 -7.24 11.04 -7.69
N GLU A 144 -7.77 12.25 -7.91
CA GLU A 144 -8.21 13.14 -6.82
C GLU A 144 -9.39 12.55 -6.04
N THR A 145 -10.36 11.94 -6.74
CA THR A 145 -11.52 11.29 -6.12
C THR A 145 -11.08 10.10 -5.26
N ASN A 146 -10.20 9.25 -5.79
CA ASN A 146 -9.64 8.11 -5.05
C ASN A 146 -8.84 8.57 -3.84
N ARG A 147 -8.06 9.65 -3.96
CA ARG A 147 -7.32 10.24 -2.84
C ARG A 147 -8.26 10.69 -1.73
N ARG A 148 -9.31 11.44 -2.08
CA ARG A 148 -10.31 11.90 -1.10
C ARG A 148 -11.08 10.75 -0.48
N GLN A 149 -11.40 9.72 -1.25
CA GLN A 149 -12.06 8.52 -0.71
C GLN A 149 -11.15 7.78 0.27
N ALA A 150 -9.87 7.58 -0.06
CA ALA A 150 -8.91 6.96 0.84
C ALA A 150 -8.70 7.79 2.12
N GLU A 151 -8.65 9.12 2.02
CA GLU A 151 -8.61 10.03 3.16
C GLU A 151 -9.86 9.90 4.04
N ALA A 152 -11.05 9.79 3.44
CA ALA A 152 -12.31 9.59 4.16
C ALA A 152 -12.38 8.22 4.86
N GLU A 153 -11.95 7.15 4.19
CA GLU A 153 -11.86 5.79 4.76
C GLU A 153 -10.86 5.72 5.92
N LEU A 154 -9.70 6.38 5.77
CA LEU A 154 -8.71 6.49 6.83
C LEU A 154 -9.26 7.28 8.03
N ALA A 155 -9.92 8.40 7.78
CA ALA A 155 -10.54 9.21 8.82
C ALA A 155 -11.63 8.43 9.58
N TYR A 156 -12.47 7.68 8.85
CA TYR A 156 -13.47 6.79 9.46
C TYR A 156 -12.81 5.72 10.34
N THR A 157 -11.80 5.03 9.83
CA THR A 157 -11.08 3.98 10.56
C THR A 157 -10.37 4.54 11.80
N LEU A 158 -9.75 5.72 11.67
CA LEU A 158 -9.11 6.41 12.78
C LEU A 158 -10.14 6.78 13.85
N GLN A 159 -11.26 7.36 13.46
CA GLN A 159 -12.33 7.72 14.39
C GLN A 159 -12.89 6.49 15.10
N GLN A 160 -13.11 5.39 14.37
CA GLN A 160 -13.53 4.11 14.95
C GLN A 160 -12.53 3.60 15.99
N ASN A 161 -11.22 3.67 15.71
CA ASN A 161 -10.18 3.27 16.65
C ASN A 161 -10.12 4.16 17.89
N ILE A 162 -10.28 5.48 17.74
CA ILE A 162 -10.35 6.42 18.87
C ILE A 162 -11.54 6.08 19.76
N THR A 163 -12.73 5.90 19.16
CA THR A 163 -13.93 5.54 19.91
C THR A 163 -13.77 4.17 20.60
N ASN A 164 -13.18 3.18 19.93
CA ASN A 164 -12.89 1.87 20.54
C ASN A 164 -11.92 1.97 21.72
N GLN A 165 -10.88 2.82 21.61
CA GLN A 165 -9.95 3.08 22.72
C GLN A 165 -10.66 3.74 23.90
N GLN A 166 -11.55 4.70 23.64
CA GLN A 166 -12.36 5.36 24.68
C GLN A 166 -13.29 4.36 25.39
N VAL A 167 -14.02 3.55 24.62
CA VAL A 167 -14.88 2.49 25.18
C VAL A 167 -14.08 1.54 26.04
N ARG A 168 -12.91 1.08 25.56
CA ARG A 168 -12.05 0.17 26.33
C ARG A 168 -11.47 0.81 27.59
N ALA A 169 -11.14 2.09 27.55
CA ALA A 169 -10.70 2.84 28.74
C ALA A 169 -11.82 2.90 29.80
N GLU A 170 -13.05 3.16 29.36
CA GLU A 170 -14.23 3.16 30.24
C GLU A 170 -14.52 1.77 30.80
N GLU A 171 -14.43 0.71 29.99
CA GLU A 171 -14.55 -0.69 30.43
C GLU A 171 -13.54 -1.04 31.52
N ILE A 172 -12.28 -0.65 31.36
CA ILE A 172 -11.24 -0.85 32.37
C ILE A 172 -11.57 -0.08 33.66
N GLN A 173 -12.07 1.16 33.55
CA GLN A 173 -12.51 1.91 34.73
C GLN A 173 -13.64 1.20 35.48
N ILE A 174 -14.64 0.69 34.75
CA ILE A 174 -15.72 -0.10 35.33
C ILE A 174 -15.16 -1.35 36.03
N GLU A 175 -14.20 -2.05 35.41
CA GLU A 175 -13.56 -3.24 36.00
C GLU A 175 -12.79 -2.89 37.28
N VAL A 176 -12.04 -1.78 37.29
CA VAL A 176 -11.31 -1.30 38.48
C VAL A 176 -12.28 -0.97 39.61
N ILE A 177 -13.36 -0.26 39.32
CA ILE A 177 -14.39 0.07 40.31
C ILE A 177 -15.06 -1.21 40.83
N ALA A 178 -15.37 -2.17 39.94
CA ALA A 178 -15.95 -3.45 40.32
C ALA A 178 -15.01 -4.24 41.25
N LYS A 179 -13.71 -4.32 40.92
CA LYS A 179 -12.70 -4.96 41.78
C LYS A 179 -12.52 -4.24 43.11
N GLN A 180 -12.48 -2.91 43.11
CA GLN A 180 -12.41 -2.12 44.35
C GLN A 180 -13.61 -2.38 45.25
N LYS A 181 -14.83 -2.39 44.69
CA LYS A 181 -16.04 -2.75 45.45
C LYS A 181 -15.98 -4.19 45.95
N GLN A 182 -15.46 -5.12 45.17
CA GLN A 182 -15.28 -6.51 45.60
C GLN A 182 -14.29 -6.63 46.75
N ILE A 183 -13.16 -5.91 46.71
CA ILE A 183 -12.20 -5.83 47.81
C ILE A 183 -12.88 -5.25 49.05
N GLN A 184 -13.64 -4.16 48.93
CA GLN A 184 -14.38 -3.57 50.06
C GLN A 184 -15.36 -4.58 50.67
N VAL A 185 -16.10 -5.33 49.87
CA VAL A 185 -16.99 -6.39 50.38
C VAL A 185 -16.19 -7.47 51.10
N GLN A 186 -15.06 -7.92 50.54
CA GLN A 186 -14.19 -8.91 51.17
C GLN A 186 -13.57 -8.41 52.48
N GLU A 187 -13.16 -7.14 52.56
CA GLU A 187 -12.68 -6.49 53.78
C GLU A 187 -13.79 -6.43 54.84
N GLN A 188 -15.01 -6.06 54.46
CA GLN A 188 -16.16 -6.06 55.37
C GLN A 188 -16.50 -7.47 55.87
N GLU A 189 -16.45 -8.48 55.00
CA GLU A 189 -16.63 -9.88 55.40
C GLU A 189 -15.50 -10.36 56.32
N ALA A 190 -14.25 -9.98 56.05
CA ALA A 190 -13.11 -10.29 56.91
C ALA A 190 -13.26 -9.65 58.29
N LEU A 191 -13.66 -8.38 58.35
CA LEU A 191 -13.95 -7.67 59.61
C LEU A 191 -15.12 -8.33 60.37
N ARG A 192 -16.17 -8.77 59.66
CA ARG A 192 -17.28 -9.50 60.28
C ARG A 192 -16.80 -10.81 60.88
N LYS A 193 -16.00 -11.59 60.13
CA LYS A 193 -15.40 -12.85 60.59
C LYS A 193 -14.45 -12.63 61.75
N GLU A 194 -13.63 -11.58 61.73
CA GLU A 194 -12.73 -11.24 62.82
C GLU A 194 -13.51 -10.97 64.11
N LYS A 195 -14.57 -10.15 64.04
CA LYS A 195 -15.47 -9.90 65.19
C LYS A 195 -16.17 -11.17 65.68
N GLU A 196 -16.59 -12.04 64.75
CA GLU A 196 -17.22 -13.32 65.08
C GLU A 196 -16.24 -14.27 65.80
N LEU A 197 -14.99 -14.37 65.32
CA LEU A 197 -13.92 -15.15 65.95
C LEU A 197 -13.49 -14.54 67.29
N GLU A 198 -13.46 -13.21 67.40
CA GLU A 198 -13.18 -12.51 68.65
C GLU A 198 -14.24 -12.86 69.70
N ALA A 199 -15.52 -12.79 69.34
CA ALA A 199 -16.62 -13.13 70.24
C ALA A 199 -16.70 -14.62 70.58
N THR A 200 -16.45 -15.52 69.63
CA THR A 200 -16.67 -16.96 69.80
C THR A 200 -15.46 -17.69 70.37
N ILE A 201 -14.25 -17.29 70.00
CA ILE A 201 -13.00 -17.97 70.40
C ILE A 201 -12.25 -17.14 71.43
N ARG A 202 -11.92 -15.88 71.11
CA ARG A 202 -11.04 -15.08 71.98
C ARG A 202 -11.69 -14.74 73.30
N LYS A 203 -12.93 -14.25 73.33
CA LYS A 203 -13.61 -13.89 74.59
C LYS A 203 -13.85 -15.08 75.52
N PRO A 204 -14.33 -16.26 75.06
CA PRO A 204 -14.44 -17.43 75.93
C PRO A 204 -13.08 -17.96 76.36
N ALA A 205 -12.06 -17.95 75.49
CA ALA A 205 -10.70 -18.34 75.86
C ALA A 205 -10.08 -17.39 76.88
N GLU A 206 -10.33 -16.07 76.79
CA GLU A 206 -9.91 -15.07 77.77
C GLU A 206 -10.67 -15.22 79.08
N ALA A 207 -11.99 -15.45 79.04
CA ALA A 207 -12.80 -15.72 80.21
C ALA A 207 -12.34 -17.00 80.93
N GLU A 208 -12.02 -18.06 80.19
CA GLU A 208 -11.50 -19.31 80.74
C GLU A 208 -10.08 -19.14 81.27
N ARG A 209 -9.20 -18.39 80.58
CA ARG A 209 -7.88 -18.03 81.08
C ARG A 209 -7.98 -17.27 82.40
N HIS A 210 -8.85 -16.26 82.46
CA HIS A 210 -9.11 -15.50 83.69
C HIS A 210 -9.66 -16.41 84.79
N ARG A 211 -10.63 -17.29 84.49
CA ARG A 211 -11.17 -18.27 85.44
C ARG A 211 -10.08 -19.18 86.00
N ILE A 212 -9.23 -19.76 85.13
CA ILE A 212 -8.12 -20.63 85.53
C ILE A 212 -7.10 -19.85 86.36
N GLN A 213 -6.74 -18.62 85.97
CA GLN A 213 -5.85 -17.75 86.75
C GLN A 213 -6.41 -17.48 88.14
N THR A 214 -7.68 -17.07 88.25
CA THR A 214 -8.33 -16.82 89.55
C THR A 214 -8.42 -18.09 90.39
N LEU A 215 -8.73 -19.24 89.79
CA LEU A 215 -8.73 -20.52 90.50
C LEU A 215 -7.32 -20.94 90.95
N ALA A 216 -6.30 -20.70 90.13
CA ALA A 216 -4.91 -20.98 90.47
C ALA A 216 -4.38 -20.04 91.56
N GLU A 217 -4.77 -18.76 91.53
CA GLU A 217 -4.50 -17.78 92.59
C GLU A 217 -5.21 -18.15 93.88
N ALA A 218 -6.49 -18.53 93.82
CA ALA A 218 -7.25 -19.00 94.97
C ALA A 218 -6.62 -20.27 95.57
N LYS A 219 -6.20 -21.23 94.74
CA LYS A 219 -5.44 -22.41 95.20
C LYS A 219 -4.11 -22.01 95.83
N ARG A 220 -3.31 -21.15 95.18
CA ARG A 220 -2.05 -20.65 95.75
C ARG A 220 -2.28 -19.99 97.11
N PHE A 221 -3.30 -19.16 97.23
CA PHE A 221 -3.67 -18.50 98.47
C PHE A 221 -4.07 -19.52 99.54
N GLN A 222 -4.95 -20.48 99.23
CA GLN A 222 -5.30 -21.58 100.13
C GLN A 222 -4.06 -22.36 100.60
N THR A 223 -3.18 -22.78 99.69
CA THR A 223 -1.98 -23.55 100.04
C THR A 223 -1.01 -22.71 100.88
N GLN A 224 -0.88 -21.40 100.61
CA GLN A 224 -0.08 -20.49 101.43
C GLN A 224 -0.67 -20.32 102.82
N THR A 225 -1.98 -20.07 102.94
CA THR A 225 -2.66 -19.92 104.24
C THR A 225 -2.66 -21.23 105.03
N GLU A 226 -2.83 -22.39 104.39
CA GLU A 226 -2.69 -23.71 105.02
C GLU A 226 -1.25 -23.96 105.46
N ALA A 227 -0.25 -23.66 104.63
CA ALA A 227 1.16 -23.81 105.00
C ALA A 227 1.55 -22.84 106.13
N GLU A 228 1.02 -21.61 106.13
CA GLU A 228 1.18 -20.65 107.23
C GLU A 228 0.48 -21.15 108.50
N GLY A 229 -0.75 -21.65 108.39
CA GLY A 229 -1.50 -22.26 109.48
C GLY A 229 -0.78 -23.48 110.07
N GLN A 230 -0.24 -24.36 109.22
CA GLN A 230 0.59 -25.50 109.63
C GLN A 230 1.92 -25.04 110.23
N ALA A 231 2.56 -24.00 109.69
CA ALA A 231 3.79 -23.44 110.26
C ALA A 231 3.55 -22.77 111.61
N VAL A 232 2.39 -22.16 111.83
CA VAL A 232 1.96 -21.62 113.13
C VAL A 232 1.62 -22.74 114.10
N ALA A 233 0.87 -23.76 113.67
CA ALA A 233 0.57 -24.93 114.48
C ALA A 233 1.83 -25.68 114.89
N LEU A 234 2.77 -25.90 113.97
CA LEU A 234 4.07 -26.51 114.25
C LEU A 234 4.93 -25.63 115.15
N ARG A 235 4.87 -24.29 115.01
CA ARG A 235 5.52 -23.37 115.97
C ARG A 235 4.91 -23.46 117.37
N GLN A 236 3.59 -23.58 117.50
CA GLN A 236 2.93 -23.75 118.80
C GLN A 236 3.21 -25.12 119.41
N VAL A 237 3.22 -26.19 118.62
CA VAL A 237 3.63 -27.53 119.09
C VAL A 237 5.10 -27.52 119.48
N GLY A 238 5.98 -26.94 118.67
CA GLY A 238 7.40 -26.80 118.99
C GLY A 238 7.67 -25.90 120.21
N GLN A 239 6.85 -24.88 120.45
CA GLN A 239 6.88 -24.08 121.69
C GLN A 239 6.40 -24.91 122.89
N GLY A 240 5.32 -25.67 122.73
CA GLY A 240 4.82 -26.60 123.75
C GLY A 240 5.84 -27.70 124.10
N GLU A 241 6.50 -28.26 123.09
CA GLU A 241 7.60 -29.22 123.27
C GLU A 241 8.83 -28.56 123.88
N ALA A 242 9.19 -27.35 123.47
CA ALA A 242 10.30 -26.60 124.08
C ALA A 242 10.02 -26.25 125.54
N ASP A 243 8.80 -25.87 125.89
CA ASP A 243 8.39 -25.60 127.27
C ASP A 243 8.30 -26.91 128.10
N ALA A 244 7.83 -28.01 127.50
CA ALA A 244 7.86 -29.33 128.13
C ALA A 244 9.29 -29.80 128.39
N THR A 245 10.21 -29.64 127.43
CA THR A 245 11.62 -30.00 127.56
C THR A 245 12.35 -29.09 128.55
N ARG A 246 11.96 -27.82 128.64
CA ARG A 246 12.48 -26.88 129.64
C ARG A 246 12.00 -27.26 131.04
N ALA A 247 10.75 -27.72 131.20
CA ALA A 247 10.22 -28.22 132.47
C ALA A 247 10.89 -29.54 132.89
N THR A 248 11.10 -30.48 131.97
CA THR A 248 11.83 -31.72 132.28
C THR A 248 13.32 -31.45 132.56
N GLY A 249 13.95 -30.54 131.82
CA GLY A 249 15.33 -30.13 132.06
C GLY A 249 15.53 -29.42 133.40
N LEU A 250 14.55 -28.63 133.86
CA LEU A 250 14.54 -28.04 135.20
C LEU A 250 14.37 -29.10 136.29
N ALA A 251 13.49 -30.09 136.08
CA ALA A 251 13.31 -31.21 137.00
C ALA A 251 14.56 -32.11 137.09
N GLU A 252 15.23 -32.39 135.98
CA GLU A 252 16.49 -33.13 135.96
C GLU A 252 17.66 -32.34 136.58
N ALA A 253 17.69 -31.02 136.38
CA ALA A 253 18.69 -30.15 137.00
C ALA A 253 18.53 -30.07 138.54
N GLU A 254 17.30 -30.11 139.06
CA GLU A 254 17.04 -30.20 140.50
C GLU A 254 17.42 -31.56 141.08
N VAL A 255 17.15 -32.66 140.37
CA VAL A 255 17.57 -34.02 140.78
C VAL A 255 19.10 -34.17 140.78
N THR A 256 19.79 -33.57 139.81
CA THR A 256 21.25 -33.67 139.69
C THR A 256 21.96 -32.80 140.74
N LYS A 257 21.40 -31.63 141.10
CA LYS A 257 21.89 -30.86 142.25
C LYS A 257 21.71 -31.60 143.57
N ALA A 258 20.61 -32.31 143.77
CA ALA A 258 20.36 -33.07 144.99
C ALA A 258 21.28 -34.31 145.14
N LYS A 259 21.62 -34.98 144.03
CA LYS A 259 22.57 -36.12 144.06
C LYS A 259 24.04 -35.68 144.20
N GLY A 260 24.40 -34.52 143.65
CA GLY A 260 25.77 -33.97 143.75
C GLY A 260 26.22 -33.57 145.17
N PHE A 261 25.28 -33.30 146.09
CA PHE A 261 25.60 -33.02 147.49
C PHE A 261 25.72 -34.27 148.39
N ALA A 262 25.35 -35.47 147.89
CA ALA A 262 25.34 -36.70 148.69
C ALA A 262 26.55 -37.62 148.45
N GLU A 263 27.30 -37.44 147.35
CA GLU A 263 28.48 -38.26 147.01
C GLU A 263 29.82 -37.54 147.23
N ALA A 264 29.88 -36.67 148.25
CA ALA A 264 31.11 -36.03 148.73
C ALA A 264 31.76 -36.73 149.94
N GLU A 265 31.20 -37.84 150.44
CA GLU A 265 31.72 -38.55 151.62
C GLU A 265 31.72 -40.08 151.43
N ALA A 266 32.65 -40.65 150.66
CA ALA A 266 33.22 -42.00 150.86
C ALA A 266 34.23 -42.44 149.77
N MET A 267 35.46 -41.88 149.81
CA MET A 267 36.75 -42.61 149.86
C MET A 267 37.11 -43.68 148.76
N PRO A 268 38.31 -44.33 148.75
CA PRO A 268 39.51 -43.90 148.01
C PRO A 268 40.13 -44.94 147.02
N CYS A 269 41.24 -44.54 146.38
CA CYS A 269 42.43 -45.34 146.03
C CYS A 269 42.52 -46.17 144.69
N LYS A 270 43.54 -45.79 143.89
CA LYS A 270 44.43 -46.60 143.00
C LYS A 270 43.90 -47.28 141.72
N ARG A 271 44.44 -46.86 140.55
CA ARG A 271 45.47 -47.58 139.74
C ARG A 271 45.75 -46.87 138.39
N LYS A 272 47.03 -46.82 137.97
CA LYS A 272 47.52 -46.55 136.59
C LYS A 272 47.55 -47.87 135.77
N PRO A 273 47.96 -47.98 134.46
CA PRO A 273 48.55 -47.01 133.49
C PRO A 273 48.00 -47.05 132.01
N LYS A 274 48.60 -46.20 131.14
CA LYS A 274 48.60 -46.05 129.64
C LYS A 274 48.54 -47.35 128.78
N PRO A 275 48.55 -47.32 127.41
CA PRO A 275 48.19 -46.30 126.38
C PRO A 275 47.31 -46.84 125.22
N GLY A 276 46.84 -45.97 124.31
CA GLY A 276 47.03 -46.24 122.88
C GLY A 276 45.84 -46.16 121.92
N LYS A 277 46.11 -45.42 120.83
CA LYS A 277 45.73 -45.57 119.41
C LYS A 277 44.47 -44.84 118.92
N THR A 278 44.61 -43.76 118.15
CA THR A 278 44.78 -43.69 116.66
C THR A 278 43.77 -44.51 115.88
N ILE A 279 43.03 -43.83 114.99
CA ILE A 279 42.93 -44.05 113.53
C ILE A 279 42.12 -42.83 112.99
N THR A 280 42.70 -41.77 112.41
CA THR A 280 43.23 -41.57 111.04
C THR A 280 42.26 -41.86 109.88
N ARG A 281 41.91 -40.78 109.13
CA ARG A 281 41.79 -40.61 107.65
C ARG A 281 42.45 -41.75 106.80
N PRO A 282 42.20 -41.91 105.47
CA PRO A 282 41.44 -41.13 104.45
C PRO A 282 40.63 -42.04 103.45
N PRO A 283 40.80 -42.00 102.10
CA PRO A 283 39.94 -41.36 101.07
C PRO A 283 39.32 -42.35 100.05
N PHE A 284 38.69 -41.83 98.97
CA PHE A 284 38.56 -42.48 97.63
C PHE A 284 37.71 -43.79 97.60
N TYR A 285 37.04 -44.23 96.54
CA TYR A 285 36.78 -43.79 95.17
C TYR A 285 35.64 -44.68 94.63
N TRP A 286 34.87 -44.14 93.68
CA TRP A 286 34.38 -44.77 92.44
C TRP A 286 33.93 -46.24 92.38
N ASN A 287 32.72 -46.43 91.82
CA ASN A 287 32.52 -47.29 90.65
C ASN A 287 31.34 -46.70 89.86
N SER A 288 31.50 -46.07 88.69
CA SER A 288 31.95 -46.55 87.37
C SER A 288 30.94 -47.46 86.65
N SER A 289 30.42 -46.91 85.54
CA SER A 289 30.26 -47.48 84.19
C SER A 289 29.23 -46.62 83.46
N GLU A 290 29.32 -46.18 82.20
CA GLU A 290 30.22 -46.22 81.03
C GLU A 290 29.47 -45.31 80.01
N GLY A 291 30.01 -44.59 79.03
CA GLY A 291 31.32 -44.28 78.44
C GLY A 291 31.09 -43.06 77.51
N CYS A 292 32.01 -42.20 77.08
CA CYS A 292 33.41 -42.28 76.65
C CYS A 292 33.56 -42.07 75.11
N GLN A 293 34.53 -41.21 74.76
CA GLN A 293 35.24 -40.99 73.47
C GLN A 293 34.60 -40.00 72.47
N MET A 294 35.19 -38.87 72.05
CA MET A 294 36.58 -38.40 71.80
C MET A 294 37.20 -38.83 70.44
N TRP A 295 37.36 -37.84 69.54
CA TRP A 295 38.44 -37.60 68.53
C TRP A 295 38.77 -38.63 67.42
N GLN A 296 38.63 -38.22 66.13
CA GLN A 296 39.75 -37.89 65.19
C GLN A 296 39.32 -37.68 63.71
N ARG A 297 39.76 -36.54 63.14
CA ARG A 297 40.35 -36.29 61.81
C ARG A 297 39.73 -36.90 60.52
N GLN A 298 39.34 -36.03 59.57
CA GLN A 298 40.04 -35.82 58.27
C GLN A 298 39.35 -34.73 57.41
N TRP A 299 40.13 -33.72 57.01
CA TRP A 299 40.00 -32.95 55.75
C TRP A 299 41.07 -33.55 54.76
N PRO A 300 41.17 -33.23 53.43
CA PRO A 300 40.53 -32.19 52.60
C PRO A 300 40.16 -32.65 51.12
N ASN A 301 39.85 -31.67 50.25
CA ASN A 301 39.79 -31.67 48.76
C ASN A 301 38.48 -32.22 48.12
N ARG A 302 37.80 -31.54 47.18
CA ARG A 302 38.28 -30.89 45.93
C ARG A 302 37.20 -29.95 45.32
N TRP A 303 37.62 -28.81 44.74
CA TRP A 303 36.90 -28.05 43.69
C TRP A 303 36.96 -28.80 42.32
N PRO A 304 36.58 -28.21 41.15
CA PRO A 304 35.23 -27.97 40.59
C PRO A 304 35.10 -28.55 39.15
N ARG A 305 33.92 -28.43 38.49
CA ARG A 305 33.68 -28.39 37.02
C ARG A 305 32.15 -28.44 36.80
N GLN A 306 31.51 -27.77 35.84
CA GLN A 306 31.96 -26.94 34.72
C GLN A 306 30.74 -26.14 34.22
N SER A 307 30.99 -24.92 33.78
CA SER A 307 30.15 -24.16 32.86
C SER A 307 29.92 -24.94 31.55
N ALA A 308 28.68 -24.98 31.07
CA ALA A 308 28.39 -25.26 29.67
C ALA A 308 28.50 -23.95 28.89
N SER A 309 29.24 -24.01 27.79
CA SER A 309 29.18 -23.08 26.66
C SER A 309 27.83 -23.10 25.98
#